data_AF-A0A6A0QS52-F1
#
_entry.id   AF-A0A6A0QS52-F1
#
_cell.length_a   1.000
_cell.length_b   1.000
_cell.length_c   1.000
_cell.angle_alpha   90.00
_cell.angle_beta   90.00
_cell.angle_gamma   90.00
#
_symmetry.space_group_name_H-M   'P 1'
#
loop_
_entity.id
_entity.type
_entity.pdbx_description
1 polymer ?
#
loop_
_entity_poly.entity_id
_entity_poly.type
_entity_poly.pdbx_seq_one_letter_code
_entity_poly.pdbx_strand_id
1 'polypeptide(L)' 'MTTEMVAIDRENLRKATKRGVLAAVLLAVLSVIEYIIAVEVAEPLLPILPFVLAKGWVILDSFMHIRALFSDEGGH' A
#
# COMPACT_ATOMS: atom_id res chain seq x y z
N MET A 1 -32.06 4.49 9.00
CA MET A 1 -30.81 4.90 8.33
C MET A 1 -31.13 6.16 7.53
N THR A 2 -30.57 7.31 7.89
CA THR A 2 -30.92 8.59 7.25
C THR A 2 -30.15 8.76 5.93
N THR A 3 -30.71 9.53 4.99
CA THR A 3 -30.12 9.77 3.66
C THR A 3 -28.71 10.37 3.74
N GLU A 4 -28.43 11.14 4.79
CA GLU A 4 -27.11 11.70 5.09
C GLU A 4 -26.07 10.63 5.45
N MET A 5 -26.45 9.61 6.24
CA MET A 5 -25.54 8.51 6.59
C MET A 5 -25.11 7.71 5.35
N VAL A 6 -26.02 7.50 4.39
CA VAL A 6 -25.72 6.78 3.14
C VAL A 6 -24.77 7.57 2.24
N ALA A 7 -24.86 8.90 2.22
CA ALA A 7 -23.98 9.75 1.43
C ALA A 7 -22.54 9.75 1.99
N ILE A 8 -22.39 9.83 3.31
CA ILE A 8 -21.09 9.81 4.00
C ILE A 8 -20.37 8.48 3.79
N ASP A 9 -21.08 7.35 3.91
CA ASP A 9 -20.50 6.01 3.70
C ASP A 9 -19.96 5.84 2.28
N ARG A 10 -20.69 6.28 1.26
CA ARG A 10 -20.22 6.20 -0.14
C ARG A 10 -18.96 7.03 -0.38
N GLU A 11 -18.84 8.19 0.24
CA GLU A 11 -17.66 9.04 0.11
C GLU A 11 -16.43 8.40 0.78
N ASN A 12 -16.60 7.85 1.98
CA ASN A 12 -15.56 7.13 2.70
C ASN A 12 -15.09 5.88 1.94
N LEU A 13 -16.03 5.11 1.40
CA LEU A 13 -15.72 3.96 0.54
C LEU A 13 -14.94 4.39 -0.71
N ARG A 14 -15.35 5.46 -1.39
CA ARG A 14 -14.60 5.99 -2.55
C ARG A 14 -13.17 6.39 -2.20
N LYS A 15 -12.95 7.04 -1.06
CA LYS A 15 -11.61 7.44 -0.60
C LYS A 15 -10.75 6.20 -0.27
N ALA A 16 -11.31 5.21 0.41
CA ALA A 16 -10.64 3.95 0.71
C ALA A 16 -10.28 3.17 -0.56
N THR A 17 -11.22 3.04 -1.50
CA THR A 17 -10.97 2.37 -2.80
C THR A 17 -9.86 3.06 -3.59
N LYS A 18 -9.85 4.40 -3.66
CA LYS A 18 -8.77 5.13 -4.34
C LYS A 18 -7.39 4.86 -3.75
N ARG A 19 -7.29 4.82 -2.42
CA ARG A 19 -6.02 4.49 -1.73
C ARG A 19 -5.58 3.06 -2.00
N GLY A 20 -6.49 2.09 -1.92
CA GLY A 20 -6.20 0.69 -2.22
C GLY A 20 -5.77 0.47 -3.68
N VAL A 21 -6.42 1.15 -4.63
CA VAL A 21 -6.04 1.11 -6.05
C VAL A 21 -4.66 1.72 -6.27
N LEU A 22 -4.36 2.87 -5.65
CA LEU A 22 -3.03 3.49 -5.76
C LEU A 22 -1.94 2.57 -5.21
N ALA A 23 -2.17 1.94 -4.06
CA ALA A 23 -1.25 0.98 -3.47
C ALA A 23 -1.03 -0.25 -4.37
N ALA A 24 -2.10 -0.79 -4.94
CA ALA A 24 -2.01 -1.91 -5.88
C ALA A 24 -1.18 -1.55 -7.13
N VAL A 25 -1.38 -0.34 -7.68
CA VAL A 25 -0.59 0.15 -8.82
C VAL A 25 0.89 0.29 -8.44
N LEU A 26 1.22 0.83 -7.27
CA LEU A 26 2.60 0.94 -6.79
C LEU A 26 3.26 -0.44 -6.63
N LEU A 27 2.56 -1.41 -6.04
CA LEU A 27 3.05 -2.78 -5.90
C LEU A 27 3.26 -3.47 -7.25
N ALA A 28 2.39 -3.23 -8.23
CA ALA A 28 2.53 -3.75 -9.57
C ALA A 28 3.79 -3.20 -10.25
N VAL A 29 4.04 -1.88 -10.15
CA VAL A 29 5.25 -1.25 -10.70
C VAL A 29 6.51 -1.81 -10.06
N LEU A 30 6.56 -1.94 -8.72
CA LEU A 30 7.72 -2.52 -8.03
C LEU A 30 7.99 -3.96 -8.49
N SER A 31 6.94 -4.75 -8.67
CA SER A 31 7.05 -6.14 -9.15
C SER A 31 7.61 -6.22 -10.58
N VAL A 32 7.23 -5.29 -11.47
CA VAL A 32 7.78 -5.23 -12.83
C VAL A 32 9.26 -4.89 -12.81
N ILE A 33 9.69 -3.97 -11.94
CA ILE A 33 11.11 -3.61 -11.83
C ILE A 33 11.92 -4.81 -11.30
N GLU A 34 11.42 -5.51 -10.28
CA GLU A 34 12.07 -6.73 -9.78
C GLU A 34 12.17 -7.82 -10.85
N TYR A 35 11.14 -7.98 -11.69
CA TYR A 35 11.19 -8.93 -12.79
C TYR A 35 12.32 -8.61 -13.76
N ILE A 36 12.48 -7.34 -14.15
CA ILE A 36 13.57 -6.91 -15.03
C ILE A 36 14.93 -7.18 -14.38
N ILE A 37 15.09 -6.84 -13.10
CA ILE A 37 16.32 -7.09 -12.35
C ILE A 37 16.64 -8.59 -12.27
N ALA A 38 15.63 -9.42 -12.02
CA ALA A 38 15.79 -10.87 -11.92
C ALA A 38 16.21 -11.51 -13.25
N VAL A 39 15.83 -10.91 -14.38
CA VAL A 39 16.17 -11.40 -15.73
C VAL A 39 17.54 -10.90 -16.20
N GLU A 40 17.88 -9.64 -15.94
CA GLU A 40 19.07 -8.99 -16.50
C GLU A 40 20.32 -9.10 -15.60
N VAL A 41 20.15 -9.35 -14.30
CA VAL A 41 21.26 -9.37 -13.34
C VAL A 41 21.65 -10.80 -12.98
N ALA A 42 22.93 -11.15 -13.15
CA ALA A 42 23.47 -12.47 -12.84
C ALA A 42 23.37 -12.84 -11.34
N GLU A 43 23.51 -11.85 -10.44
CA GLU A 43 23.34 -11.99 -9.00
C GLU A 43 22.19 -11.10 -8.49
N PRO A 44 20.93 -11.52 -8.67
CA PRO A 44 19.76 -10.65 -8.45
C PRO A 44 19.41 -10.46 -6.96
N LEU A 45 19.98 -11.26 -6.06
CA LEU A 45 19.65 -11.28 -4.63
C LEU A 45 19.87 -9.94 -3.94
N LEU A 46 21.04 -9.32 -4.11
CA LEU A 46 21.37 -8.05 -3.46
C LEU A 46 20.56 -6.87 -4.06
N PRO A 47 20.42 -6.73 -5.39
CA PRO A 47 19.63 -5.64 -5.97
C PRO A 47 18.12 -5.72 -5.71
N ILE A 48 17.56 -6.91 -5.47
CA ILE A 48 16.13 -7.10 -5.20
C ILE A 48 15.73 -6.68 -3.76
N LEU A 49 16.64 -6.80 -2.79
CA LEU A 49 16.37 -6.47 -1.37
C LEU A 49 15.68 -5.12 -1.13
N PRO A 50 16.13 -3.98 -1.71
CA PRO A 50 15.45 -2.70 -1.51
C PRO A 50 14.00 -2.71 -2.01
N PHE A 51 13.68 -3.46 -3.08
CA PHE A 51 12.32 -3.55 -3.62
C PHE A 51 11.40 -4.38 -2.73
N VAL A 52 11.93 -5.46 -2.14
CA VAL A 52 11.20 -6.27 -1.15
C VAL A 52 10.84 -5.42 0.06
N LEU A 53 11.78 -4.62 0.57
CA LEU A 53 11.53 -3.70 1.69
C LEU A 53 10.51 -2.61 1.30
N ALA A 54 10.64 -2.02 0.11
CA ALA A 54 9.70 -1.01 -0.38
C ALA A 54 8.27 -1.56 -0.51
N LYS A 55 8.10 -2.77 -1.05
CA LYS A 55 6.78 -3.43 -1.11
C LYS A 55 6.23 -3.70 0.28
N GLY A 56 7.06 -4.21 1.19
CA GLY A 56 6.69 -4.41 2.59
C GLY A 56 6.14 -3.10 3.20
N TRP A 57 6.85 -1.99 3.01
CA TRP A 57 6.41 -0.68 3.48
C TRP A 57 5.06 -0.25 2.89
N VAL A 58 4.87 -0.36 1.57
CA VAL A 58 3.60 -0.01 0.91
C VAL A 58 2.45 -0.86 1.44
N ILE A 59 2.67 -2.15 1.67
CA ILE A 59 1.66 -3.05 2.23
C ILE A 59 1.28 -2.65 3.65
N LEU A 60 2.29 -2.35 4.49
CA LEU A 60 2.09 -1.92 5.88
C LEU A 60 1.35 -0.59 5.97
N ASP A 61 1.66 0.39 5.11
CA ASP A 61 1.00 1.71 5.12
C ASP A 61 -0.40 1.68 4.49
N SER A 62 -0.61 0.87 3.45
CA SER A 62 -1.84 0.93 2.64
C SER A 62 -2.89 -0.11 2.99
N PHE A 63 -2.48 -1.32 3.41
CA PHE A 63 -3.40 -2.43 3.65
C PHE A 63 -3.48 -2.80 5.14
N MET A 64 -2.41 -2.61 5.90
CA MET A 64 -2.49 -2.77 7.35
C MET A 64 -2.97 -1.47 8.01
N HIS A 65 -3.87 -1.60 8.98
CA HIS A 65 -4.36 -0.48 9.78
C HIS A 65 -3.30 0.02 10.79
N ILE A 66 -2.00 -0.05 10.47
CA ILE A 66 -0.93 0.41 11.38
C ILE A 66 -1.02 1.92 11.59
N ARG A 67 -1.58 2.68 10.64
CA ARG A 67 -1.94 4.09 10.89
C ARG A 67 -2.95 4.26 12.02
N ALA A 68 -3.86 3.31 12.24
CA ALA A 68 -4.78 3.38 13.38
C ALA A 68 -4.05 3.05 14.68
N LEU A 69 -3.18 2.02 14.69
CA LEU A 69 -2.38 1.66 15.87
C LEU A 69 -1.34 2.74 16.26
N PHE A 70 -0.69 3.40 15.31
CA PHE A 70 0.22 4.52 15.59
C PHE A 70 -0.48 5.86 15.85
N SER A 71 -1.78 5.97 15.55
CA SER A 71 -2.54 7.21 15.76
C SER A 71 -3.40 7.19 17.02
N ASP A 72 -3.57 6.04 17.69
CA ASP A 72 -4.47 5.89 18.85
C ASP A 72 -3.74 5.71 20.20
N GLU A 73 -2.41 5.71 20.25
CA GLU A 73 -1.63 5.55 21.50
C GLU A 73 -0.52 6.60 21.71
N GLY A 74 -0.64 7.78 21.07
CA GLY A 74 0.46 8.76 20.98
C GLY A 74 0.20 10.18 21.48
N GLY A 75 -0.89 10.47 22.19
CA GLY A 75 -1.07 11.82 22.75
C GLY A 75 -2.43 12.10 23.36
N HIS A 76 -2.57 11.80 24.66
CA HIS A 76 -2.89 12.72 25.75
C HIS A 76 -2.96 11.92 27.06
#